data_AF-A0A150F2X1-F1
#
_entry.id   AF-A0A150F2X1-F1
#
_cell.length_a   1.000
_cell.length_b   1.000
_cell.length_c   1.000
_cell.angle_alpha   90.00
_cell.angle_beta   90.00
_cell.angle_gamma   90.00
#
_symmetry.space_group_name_H-M   'P 1'
#
loop_
_entity.id
_entity.type
_entity.pdbx_description
1 polymer ?
#
loop_
_entity_poly.entity_id
_entity_poly.type
_entity_poly.pdbx_seq_one_letter_code
_entity_poly.pdbx_strand_id
1 'polypeptide(L)' 'MKYAFAYKDNNIETIFCGKEELFEELKQFLITQCHLSIIEVSRDDYYMEQEVNRWNDRYTL' A
#
# COMPACT_ATOMS: atom_id res chain seq x y z
N MET A 1 0.16 2.16 -13.22
CA MET A 1 -0.12 1.50 -11.94
C MET A 1 0.28 2.48 -10.85
N LYS A 2 -0.58 2.69 -9.86
CA LYS A 2 -0.30 3.53 -8.68
C LYS A 2 0.04 2.64 -7.49
N TYR A 3 0.83 3.16 -6.55
CA TYR A 3 1.35 2.45 -5.39
C TYR A 3 1.18 3.34 -4.16
N ALA A 4 0.80 2.75 -3.03
CA ALA A 4 0.65 3.51 -1.79
C ALA A 4 0.90 2.66 -0.55
N PHE A 5 1.26 3.38 0.51
CA PHE A 5 1.35 2.88 1.88
C PHE A 5 0.15 3.42 2.67
N ALA A 6 -0.48 2.53 3.43
CA ALA A 6 -1.56 2.88 4.33
C ALA A 6 -1.06 2.78 5.78
N TYR A 7 -1.24 3.87 6.51
CA TYR A 7 -0.72 4.05 7.86
C TYR A 7 -1.84 4.14 8.89
N LYS A 8 -1.58 3.59 10.06
CA LYS A 8 -2.31 3.84 11.30
C LYS A 8 -1.30 4.09 12.41
N ASP A 9 -1.48 5.19 13.14
CA ASP A 9 -0.60 5.55 14.27
C ASP A 9 0.90 5.51 13.91
N ASN A 10 1.24 6.02 12.72
CA ASN A 10 2.59 6.05 12.10
C ASN A 10 3.20 4.68 11.73
N ASN A 11 2.46 3.58 11.90
CA ASN A 11 2.89 2.26 11.43
C ASN A 11 2.24 1.93 10.10
N ILE A 12 2.98 1.24 9.22
CA ILE A 12 2.42 0.70 7.98
C ILE A 12 1.51 -0.47 8.35
N GLU A 13 0.21 -0.31 8.14
CA GLU A 13 -0.79 -1.38 8.31
C GLU A 13 -0.89 -2.23 7.06
N THR A 14 -0.83 -1.61 5.88
CA THR A 14 -0.88 -2.30 4.61
C THR A 14 -0.24 -1.48 3.50
N ILE A 15 0.14 -2.16 2.42
CA ILE A 15 0.58 -1.55 1.18
C ILE A 15 -0.30 -2.06 0.06
N PHE A 16 -0.60 -1.21 -0.92
CA PHE A 16 -1.43 -1.61 -2.05
C PHE A 16 -1.02 -0.92 -3.34
N CYS A 17 -1.35 -1.56 -4.45
CA CYS A 17 -1.13 -1.03 -5.79
C CYS A 17 -2.31 -1.38 -6.71
N GLY A 18 -2.58 -0.54 -7.70
CA GLY A 18 -3.72 -0.75 -8.59
C GLY A 18 -3.67 0.09 -9.85
N LYS A 19 -4.54 -0.28 -10.81
CA LYS A 19 -4.85 0.59 -11.96
C LYS A 19 -5.57 1.83 -11.44
N GLU A 20 -5.44 2.95 -12.16
CA GLU A 20 -5.82 4.27 -11.66
C GLU A 20 -7.23 4.34 -11.05
N GLU A 21 -8.26 3.90 -11.75
CA GLU A 21 -9.65 3.94 -11.25
C GLU A 21 -9.84 3.10 -9.97
N LEU A 22 -9.45 1.82 -10.01
CA LEU A 22 -9.55 0.91 -8.85
C LEU A 22 -8.68 1.36 -7.67
N PHE A 23 -7.55 2.00 -7.95
CA PHE A 23 -6.66 2.52 -6.94
C PHE A 23 -7.32 3.68 -6.18
N GLU A 24 -7.93 4.64 -6.89
CA GLU A 24 -8.61 5.76 -6.24
C GLU A 24 -9.82 5.30 -5.43
N GLU A 25 -10.60 4.35 -5.96
CA GLU A 25 -11.73 3.76 -5.21
C GLU A 25 -11.26 3.11 -3.91
N LEU A 26 -10.23 2.26 -3.96
CA LEU A 26 -9.68 1.60 -2.78
C LEU A 26 -9.08 2.62 -1.79
N LYS A 27 -8.34 3.60 -2.29
CA LYS A 27 -7.79 4.69 -1.47
C LYS A 27 -8.87 5.43 -0.70
N GLN A 28 -9.96 5.83 -1.37
CA GLN A 28 -11.08 6.50 -0.71
C GLN A 28 -11.78 5.61 0.31
N PHE A 29 -11.93 4.32 0.02
CA PHE A 29 -12.48 3.35 0.98
C PHE A 29 -11.62 3.26 2.24
N LEU A 30 -10.29 3.12 2.10
CA LEU A 30 -9.37 3.00 3.23
C LEU A 30 -9.32 4.27 4.09
N ILE A 31 -9.40 5.46 3.46
CA ILE A 31 -9.47 6.73 4.20
C ILE A 31 -10.80 6.83 4.97
N THR A 32 -11.93 6.60 4.30
CA THR A 32 -13.25 6.92 4.86
C THR A 32 -13.78 5.85 5.81
N GLN A 33 -13.57 4.57 5.49
CA GLN A 33 -14.12 3.45 6.28
C GLN A 33 -13.11 2.93 7.28
N CYS A 34 -11.83 2.87 6.90
CA CYS A 34 -10.78 2.31 7.75
C CYS A 34 -10.01 3.38 8.53
N HIS A 35 -10.26 4.67 8.29
CA HIS A 35 -9.60 5.79 8.95
C HIS A 35 -8.07 5.73 8.83
N LEU A 36 -7.57 5.25 7.68
CA LEU A 36 -6.15 5.14 7.40
C LEU A 36 -5.62 6.39 6.71
N SER A 37 -4.37 6.74 7.00
CA SER A 37 -3.64 7.76 6.25
C SER A 37 -2.96 7.11 5.06
N ILE A 38 -3.17 7.64 3.85
CA ILE A 38 -2.63 7.04 2.63
C ILE A 38 -1.56 7.97 2.03
N ILE A 39 -0.39 7.40 1.74
CA ILE A 39 0.70 8.10 1.04
C ILE A 39 0.96 7.35 -0.26
N GLU A 40 0.80 8.05 -1.38
CA GLU A 40 1.23 7.55 -2.69
C GLU A 40 2.76 7.58 -2.78
N VAL A 41 3.33 6.49 -3.28
CA VAL A 41 4.78 6.29 -3.35
C VAL A 41 5.21 5.86 -4.75
N SER A 42 6.51 5.94 -5.00
CA SER A 42 7.06 5.40 -6.23
C SER A 42 6.99 3.87 -6.25
N ARG A 43 7.10 3.29 -7.45
CA ARG A 43 7.21 1.85 -7.62
C ARG A 43 8.42 1.28 -6.85
N ASP A 44 9.54 1.99 -6.87
CA ASP A 44 10.79 1.52 -6.30
C ASP A 44 10.71 1.49 -4.78
N ASP A 45 10.16 2.54 -4.16
CA ASP A 45 9.91 2.59 -2.71
C ASP A 45 8.99 1.45 -2.28
N TYR A 46 7.94 1.18 -3.06
CA TYR A 46 6.98 0.12 -2.78
C TYR A 46 7.64 -1.26 -2.74
N TYR A 47 8.47 -1.60 -3.74
CA TYR A 47 9.16 -2.89 -3.77
C TYR A 47 10.29 -2.98 -2.74
N MET A 48 11.01 -1.89 -2.49
CA MET A 48 12.03 -1.83 -1.45
C MET A 48 11.42 -2.15 -0.08
N GLU A 49 10.28 -1.54 0.26
CA GLU A 49 9.59 -1.80 1.53
C GLU A 49 9.13 -3.27 1.64
N GLN A 50 8.67 -3.87 0.54
CA GLN A 50 8.30 -5.29 0.51
C GLN A 50 9.48 -6.23 0.78
N GLU A 51 10.64 -5.92 0.20
CA GLU A 51 11.86 -6.71 0.37
C GLU A 51 12.40 -6.60 1.80
N VAL A 52 12.47 -5.37 2.34
CA VAL A 52 12.92 -5.10 3.71
C VAL A 52 12.06 -5.86 4.73
N ASN A 53 10.74 -5.88 4.51
CA ASN A 53 9.80 -6.57 5.41
C ASN A 53 9.57 -8.04 5.06
N ARG A 54 10.20 -8.57 3.99
CA ARG A 54 10.06 -9.95 3.52
C ARG A 54 8.61 -10.38 3.29
N TRP A 55 7.75 -9.44 2.89
CA TRP A 55 6.32 -9.72 2.72
C TRP A 55 6.00 -10.67 1.56
N ASN A 56 6.92 -10.79 0.60
CA ASN A 56 6.79 -11.70 -0.54
C ASN A 56 7.38 -13.10 -0.28
N ASP A 57 8.10 -13.33 0.83
CA ASP A 57 8.81 -14.59 1.09
C ASP A 57 7.85 -15.78 1.33
N ARG A 58 6.56 -15.53 1.61
CA ARG A 58 5.53 -16.59 1.78
C ARG A 58 4.96 -17.14 0.48
N TYR A 59 5.27 -16.54 -0.67
CA TYR A 59 4.73 -16.95 -1.97
C TYR A 59 5.80 -17.48 -2.94
N THR A 60 6.93 -17.97 -2.42
CA THR A 60 7.81 -18.84 -3.20
C THR A 60 7.05 -20.11 -3.58
N LEU A 61 6.84 -20.30 -4.89
CA LEU A 61 6.27 -21.49 -5.53
C LEU A 61 6.96 -22.79 -5.09
#